data_AF-A0A7X7H5A6-F1
#
_entry.id   AF-A0A7X7H5A6-F1
#
_cell.length_a   1.000
_cell.length_b   1.000
_cell.length_c   1.000
_cell.angle_alpha   90.00
_cell.angle_beta   90.00
_cell.angle_gamma   90.00
#
_symmetry.space_group_name_H-M   'P 1'
#
loop_
_entity.id
_entity.type
_entity.pdbx_description
1 polymer ?
#
loop_
_entity_poly.entity_id
_entity_poly.type
_entity_poly.pdbx_seq_one_letter_code
_entity_poly.pdbx_strand_id
1 'polypeptide(L)' 'ITAIRPPTVPPNSARLRITLTAAHTESDIAQLLETFANVYRG' A
#
# COMPACT_ATOMS: atom_id res chain seq x y z
N ILE A 1 5.52 9.00 3.75
CA ILE A 1 4.46 8.18 3.11
C ILE A 1 3.20 9.03 3.09
N THR A 2 2.55 9.18 1.93
CA THR A 2 1.34 10.03 1.82
C THR A 2 0.26 9.24 1.09
N ALA A 3 -0.89 9.02 1.74
CA ALA A 3 -2.06 8.44 1.09
C ALA A 3 -2.61 9.39 0.03
N ILE A 4 -3.08 8.86 -1.10
CA ILE A 4 -3.72 9.65 -2.15
C ILE A 4 -5.21 9.77 -1.81
N ARG A 5 -5.71 11.00 -1.73
CA ARG A 5 -7.09 11.32 -1.32
C ARG A 5 -7.71 12.31 -2.33
N PRO A 6 -9.03 12.48 -2.33
CA PRO A 6 -9.67 13.58 -3.06
C PRO A 6 -9.06 14.95 -2.68
N PRO A 7 -8.95 15.90 -3.62
CA PRO A 7 -9.47 15.88 -4.99
C PRO A 7 -8.59 15.16 -6.01
N THR A 8 -7.39 14.69 -5.63
CA THR A 8 -6.43 14.05 -6.56
C THR A 8 -6.94 12.71 -7.12
N VAL A 9 -7.89 12.07 -6.44
CA VAL A 9 -8.62 10.88 -6.90
C VAL A 9 -10.12 11.08 -6.71
N PRO A 10 -10.99 10.36 -7.44
CA PRO A 10 -12.44 10.42 -7.24
C PRO A 10 -12.87 10.18 -5.78
N PRO A 11 -14.02 10.73 -5.35
CA PRO A 11 -14.61 10.42 -4.04
C PRO A 11 -14.71 8.91 -3.81
N ASN A 12 -14.55 8.48 -2.55
CA ASN A 12 -14.59 7.07 -2.14
C ASN A 12 -13.52 6.15 -2.79
N SER A 13 -12.49 6.73 -3.43
CA SER A 13 -11.39 5.97 -4.07
C SER A 13 -10.00 6.31 -3.49
N ALA A 14 -9.96 6.75 -2.23
CA ALA A 14 -8.71 6.97 -1.53
C ALA A 14 -7.87 5.69 -1.50
N ARG A 15 -6.57 5.82 -1.76
CA ARG A 15 -5.68 4.66 -1.93
C ARG A 15 -4.26 4.97 -1.47
N LEU A 16 -3.56 3.93 -1.05
CA LEU A 16 -2.12 3.99 -0.87
C LEU A 16 -1.44 3.73 -2.21
N ARG A 17 -0.32 4.43 -2.47
CA ARG A 17 0.56 4.13 -3.59
C ARG A 17 1.86 3.60 -3.03
N ILE A 18 2.11 2.33 -3.27
CA ILE A 18 3.38 1.67 -2.95
C ILE A 18 4.16 1.57 -4.25
N THR A 19 5.38 2.11 -4.26
CA THR A 19 6.27 2.02 -5.42
C THR A 19 7.30 0.95 -5.16
N LEU A 20 7.18 -0.18 -5.85
CA LEU A 20 8.18 -1.23 -5.84
C LEU A 20 9.36 -0.84 -6.75
N THR A 21 10.56 -1.19 -6.32
CA THR A 21 11.82 -0.92 -7.03
C THR A 21 12.71 -2.16 -6.98
N ALA A 22 13.74 -2.22 -7.82
CA ALA A 22 14.70 -3.33 -7.84
C ALA A 22 15.48 -3.53 -6.53
N ALA A 23 15.46 -2.54 -5.61
CA ALA A 23 16.06 -2.67 -4.29
C ALA A 23 15.22 -3.51 -3.32
N HIS A 24 13.95 -3.76 -3.63
CA HIS A 24 13.10 -4.60 -2.79
C HIS A 24 13.43 -6.07 -3.00
N THR A 25 13.59 -6.77 -1.90
CA THR A 25 13.81 -8.21 -1.83
C THR A 25 12.49 -8.96 -1.72
N GLU A 26 12.52 -10.28 -1.94
CA GLU A 26 11.34 -11.12 -1.75
C GLU A 26 10.81 -11.07 -0.32
N SER A 27 11.69 -10.96 0.69
CA SER A 27 11.29 -10.79 2.09
C SER A 27 10.53 -9.50 2.34
N ASP A 28 10.89 -8.40 1.66
CA ASP A 28 10.17 -7.13 1.79
C ASP A 28 8.72 -7.26 1.27
N ILE A 29 8.54 -7.99 0.17
CA ILE A 29 7.22 -8.24 -0.41
C ILE A 29 6.40 -9.17 0.48
N ALA A 30 7.01 -10.24 1.02
CA ALA A 30 6.35 -11.14 1.94
C ALA A 30 5.84 -10.40 3.20
N GLN A 31 6.68 -9.56 3.79
CA GLN A 31 6.32 -8.76 4.97
C GLN A 31 5.21 -7.75 4.65
N LEU A 32 5.27 -7.09 3.48
CA LEU A 32 4.22 -6.17 3.03
C LEU A 32 2.86 -6.88 2.94
N LEU A 33 2.82 -8.06 2.32
CA LEU A 33 1.60 -8.84 2.15
C LEU A 33 1.03 -9.32 3.49
N GLU A 34 1.88 -9.82 4.38
CA GLU A 34 1.48 -10.23 5.73
C GLU A 34 0.86 -9.05 6.50
N THR A 35 1.53 -7.90 6.47
CA THR A 35 1.05 -6.68 7.13
C THR A 35 -0.31 -6.25 6.58
N PHE A 36 -0.50 -6.29 5.27
CA PHE A 36 -1.78 -5.93 4.64
C PHE A 36 -2.89 -6.91 5.00
N ALA A 37 -2.60 -8.22 5.03
CA ALA A 37 -3.56 -9.21 5.47
C ALA A 37 -3.97 -8.99 6.93
N ASN A 38 -3.02 -8.67 7.81
CA ASN A 38 -3.29 -8.40 9.22
C ASN A 38 -4.16 -7.15 9.43
N VAL A 39 -3.84 -6.06 8.73
CA VAL A 39 -4.63 -4.81 8.82
C VAL A 39 -6.02 -4.97 8.21
N TYR A 40 -6.18 -5.76 7.14
CA TYR A 40 -7.49 -5.98 6.52
C TYR A 40 -8.40 -6.90 7.34
N ARG A 41 -7.82 -7.78 8.18
CA ARG A 41 -8.56 -8.70 9.04
C ARG A 41 -9.01 -8.11 10.38
N GLY A 42 -8.43 -6.98 10.78
CA GLY A 42 -8.82 -6.22 11.99
C GLY A 42 -9.94 -5.23 11.69
#